data_AF-A0A7V7DZU6-F1
#
_entry.id   AF-A0A7V7DZU6-F1
#
_cell.length_a   1.000
_cell.length_b   1.000
_cell.length_c   1.000
_cell.angle_alpha   90.00
_cell.angle_beta   90.00
_cell.angle_gamma   90.00
#
_symmetry.space_group_name_H-M   'P 1'
#
loop_
_entity.id
_entity.type
_entity.pdbx_description
1 polymer ?
#
loop_
_entity_poly.entity_id
_entity_poly.type
_entity_poly.pdbx_seq_one_letter_code
_entity_poly.pdbx_strand_id
1 'polypeptide(L)' 'MVTDPVCGMDVPTENAGFIVCYQGSSYYFCAEACRRAFEKNPKKYLKSGSSNRKGVWGRYLDRLNKATNGQSIKCH' A
#
# COMPACT_ATOMS: atom_id res chain seq x y z
N MET A 1 1.33 18.09 2.01
CA MET A 1 1.68 17.19 0.89
C MET A 1 0.84 15.93 0.96
N VAL A 2 0.38 15.43 -0.17
CA VAL A 2 -0.35 14.15 -0.30
C VAL A 2 0.45 13.23 -1.21
N THR A 3 0.56 11.95 -0.85
CA THR A 3 1.28 10.97 -1.65
C THR A 3 0.42 10.45 -2.80
N ASP A 4 0.94 10.52 -4.03
CA ASP A 4 0.32 9.94 -5.21
C ASP A 4 0.29 8.39 -5.09
N PRO A 5 -0.88 7.73 -5.12
CA PRO A 5 -0.98 6.28 -4.93
C PRO A 5 -0.44 5.45 -6.11
N VAL A 6 -0.17 6.07 -7.26
CA VAL A 6 0.35 5.42 -8.47
C VAL A 6 1.88 5.42 -8.45
N CYS A 7 2.50 6.58 -8.21
CA CYS A 7 3.96 6.73 -8.28
C CYS A 7 4.66 6.86 -6.92
N GLY A 8 3.93 7.16 -5.84
CA GLY A 8 4.48 7.35 -4.50
C GLY A 8 5.15 8.71 -4.29
N MET A 9 5.02 9.66 -5.23
CA MET A 9 5.58 11.00 -5.08
C MET A 9 4.70 11.89 -4.19
N ASP A 10 5.34 12.78 -3.44
CA ASP A 10 4.66 13.83 -2.69
C ASP A 10 4.15 14.93 -3.62
N VAL A 11 2.85 15.19 -3.55
CA VAL A 11 2.16 16.23 -4.31
C VAL A 11 1.74 17.35 -3.36
N PRO A 12 2.10 18.61 -3.63
CA PRO A 12 1.60 19.75 -2.87
C PRO A 12 0.11 19.97 -3.18
N THR A 13 -0.74 19.99 -2.14
CA THR A 13 -2.20 20.11 -2.28
C THR A 13 -2.64 21.44 -2.89
N GLU A 14 -1.82 22.47 -2.73
CA GLU A 14 -2.02 23.83 -3.26
C GLU A 14 -1.77 23.96 -4.78
N ASN A 15 -0.98 23.05 -5.37
CA ASN A 15 -0.69 23.03 -6.82
C ASN A 15 -1.12 21.72 -7.50
N ALA A 16 -1.96 20.92 -6.85
CA ALA A 16 -2.39 19.65 -7.39
C ALA A 16 -3.46 19.86 -8.48
N GLY A 17 -3.00 20.01 -9.73
CA GLY A 17 -3.88 20.19 -10.90
C GLY A 17 -4.71 18.95 -11.26
N PHE A 18 -4.39 17.78 -10.69
CA PHE A 18 -5.02 16.50 -11.04
C PHE A 18 -5.61 15.82 -9.80
N ILE A 19 -6.94 15.85 -9.69
CA ILE A 19 -7.70 15.35 -8.53
C ILE A 19 -8.74 14.33 -9.01
N VAL A 20 -8.93 13.25 -8.26
CA VAL A 20 -10.01 12.26 -8.49
C VAL A 20 -10.71 11.95 -7.19
N CYS A 21 -12.03 12.02 -7.18
CA CYS A 21 -12.84 11.55 -6.08
C CYS A 21 -13.16 10.06 -6.27
N TYR A 22 -12.69 9.20 -5.37
CA TYR A 22 -12.95 7.76 -5.38
C TYR A 22 -13.37 7.29 -3.98
N GLN A 23 -14.50 6.60 -3.87
CA GLN A 23 -15.06 6.11 -2.60
C GLN A 23 -15.19 7.19 -1.51
N GLY A 24 -15.53 8.42 -1.89
CA GLY A 24 -15.67 9.54 -0.95
C GLY A 24 -14.35 10.14 -0.47
N SER A 25 -13.20 9.69 -1.01
CA SER A 25 -11.89 10.26 -0.74
C SER A 25 -11.33 10.96 -1.99
N SER A 26 -10.73 12.13 -1.80
CA SER A 26 -10.05 12.87 -2.87
C SER A 26 -8.58 12.46 -2.96
N TYR A 27 -8.19 11.93 -4.11
CA TYR A 27 -6.82 11.55 -4.43
C TYR A 27 -6.17 12.59 -5.34
N TYR A 28 -4.91 12.91 -5.05
CA TYR A 28 -4.13 13.91 -5.76
C TYR A 28 -3.00 13.23 -6.53
N PHE A 29 -2.75 13.68 -7.75
CA PHE A 29 -1.78 13.08 -8.66
C PHE A 29 -0.77 14.10 -9.17
N CYS A 30 0.47 13.66 -9.36
CA CYS A 30 1.54 14.53 -9.86
C CYS A 30 1.38 14.87 -11.35
N ALA A 31 0.72 14.00 -12.11
CA ALA A 31 0.56 14.12 -13.56
C ALA A 31 -0.79 13.54 -14.03
N GLU A 32 -1.25 13.99 -15.21
CA GLU A 32 -2.44 13.42 -15.84
C GLU A 32 -2.29 11.92 -16.13
N ALA A 33 -1.07 11.47 -16.47
CA ALA A 33 -0.79 10.06 -16.69
C ALA A 33 -1.07 9.20 -15.44
N CYS A 34 -0.69 9.68 -14.25
CA CYS A 34 -0.99 9.02 -12.98
C CYS A 34 -2.49 9.00 -12.70
N ARG A 35 -3.17 10.12 -12.93
CA ARG A 35 -4.64 10.22 -12.84
C ARG A 35 -5.33 9.16 -13.71
N ARG A 36 -4.99 9.11 -14.99
CA ARG A 36 -5.59 8.15 -15.95
C ARG A 36 -5.28 6.70 -15.58
N ALA A 37 -4.06 6.42 -15.09
CA ALA A 37 -3.70 5.09 -14.61
C ALA A 37 -4.55 4.68 -13.42
N PHE A 38 -4.75 5.59 -12.46
CA PHE A 38 -5.62 5.39 -11.32
C PHE A 38 -7.08 5.18 -11.72
N GLU A 39 -7.64 6.01 -12.62
CA GLU A 39 -9.01 5.85 -13.13
C GLU A 39 -9.23 4.51 -13.84
N LYS A 40 -8.22 4.02 -14.58
CA LYS A 40 -8.28 2.70 -15.24
C LYS A 40 -8.38 1.55 -14.24
N ASN A 41 -7.69 1.62 -13.10
CA ASN A 41 -7.63 0.52 -12.13
C ASN A 41 -7.38 0.99 -10.69
N PRO A 42 -8.33 1.70 -10.05
CA PRO A 42 -8.09 2.33 -8.74
C PRO A 42 -7.87 1.28 -7.64
N LYS A 43 -8.60 0.15 -7.71
CA LYS A 43 -8.45 -0.97 -6.77
C LYS A 43 -7.04 -1.56 -6.72
N LYS A 44 -6.26 -1.47 -7.81
CA LYS A 44 -4.88 -1.98 -7.87
C LYS A 44 -3.95 -1.13 -7.01
N TYR A 45 -4.08 0.19 -7.10
CA TYR A 45 -3.25 1.16 -6.39
C TYR A 45 -3.68 1.36 -4.93
N LEU A 46 -4.95 1.10 -4.61
CA LEU A 46 -5.43 1.13 -3.22
C LEU A 46 -5.09 -0.15 -2.44
N LYS A 47 -4.90 -1.29 -3.11
CA LYS A 47 -4.51 -2.55 -2.46
C LYS A 47 -3.02 -2.65 -2.12
N SER A 48 -2.17 -1.75 -2.60
CA SER A 48 -0.72 -1.80 -2.35
C SER A 48 -0.25 -1.37 -0.96
N GLY A 49 -1.18 -1.03 -0.04
CA GLY A 49 -0.86 -0.72 1.37
C GLY A 49 -0.39 -1.92 2.22
N SER A 50 -0.29 -3.12 1.66
CA SER A 50 0.34 -4.27 2.34
C SER A 50 0.83 -5.29 1.32
N SER A 51 1.81 -4.93 0.49
CA SER A 51 2.63 -5.97 -0.13
C SER A 51 3.58 -6.51 0.95
N ASN A 52 3.01 -7.38 1.78
CA ASN A 52 3.73 -8.32 2.64
C ASN A 52 4.55 -9.25 1.73
N ARG A 53 5.63 -8.72 1.14
CA ARG A 53 6.72 -9.56 0.67
C ARG A 53 7.32 -10.11 1.94
N LYS A 54 6.82 -11.26 2.41
CA LYS A 54 7.38 -12.00 3.53
C LYS A 54 8.87 -12.17 3.26
N GLY A 55 9.69 -11.30 3.87
CA GLY A 55 11.14 -11.35 3.77
C GLY A 55 11.66 -12.63 4.41
N VAL A 56 12.97 -12.77 4.52
CA VAL A 56 13.60 -13.93 5.19
C VAL A 56 13.00 -14.14 6.59
N TRP A 57 12.71 -13.05 7.31
CA TRP A 57 12.01 -13.07 8.60
C TRP A 57 10.57 -13.59 8.55
N GLY A 58 9.80 -13.25 7.52
CA GLY A 58 8.44 -13.76 7.35
C GLY A 58 8.41 -15.27 7.09
N ARG A 59 9.42 -15.81 6.39
CA ARG A 59 9.59 -17.26 6.20
C ARG A 59 10.07 -17.98 7.46
N TYR A 60 10.91 -17.32 8.27
CA TYR A 60 11.39 -17.86 9.55
C TYR A 60 10.25 -17.98 10.58
N LEU A 61 9.43 -16.92 10.73
CA LEU A 61 8.27 -16.95 11.63
C LEU A 61 7.23 -18.00 11.24
N ASP A 62 7.02 -18.22 9.92
CA ASP A 62 6.15 -19.29 9.42
C ASP A 62 6.64 -20.68 9.83
N ARG A 63 7.95 -20.93 9.73
CA ARG A 63 8.57 -22.18 10.22
C ARG A 63 8.44 -22.35 11.73
N LEU A 64 8.66 -21.29 12.52
CA LEU A 64 8.50 -21.35 13.97
C LEU A 64 7.06 -21.66 14.37
N ASN A 65 6.07 -20.95 13.79
CA ASN A 65 4.65 -21.20 14.06
C ASN A 65 4.22 -22.63 13.69
N LYS A 66 4.75 -23.19 12.60
CA LYS A 66 4.49 -24.57 12.20
C LYS A 66 5.11 -25.58 13.16
N ALA A 67 6.32 -25.33 13.65
CA ALA A 67 7.01 -26.21 14.58
C ALA A 67 6.35 -26.24 15.97
N THR A 68 5.74 -25.12 16.39
CA THR A 68 5.09 -25.01 17.70
C THR A 68 3.57 -25.21 17.66
N ASN A 69 2.98 -25.51 16.50
CA ASN A 69 1.53 -25.58 16.28
C ASN A 69 0.78 -24.36 16.89
N GLY A 70 1.40 -23.18 16.85
CA GLY A 70 0.88 -21.95 17.44
C GLY A 70 0.95 -21.86 18.98
N GLN A 71 1.55 -22.81 19.69
CA GLN A 71 1.80 -22.70 21.13
C GLN A 71 3.05 -21.86 21.39
N SER A 72 2.91 -20.87 22.28
CA SER A 72 4.05 -20.08 22.78
C SER A 72 5.06 -21.00 23.47
N ILE A 73 6.34 -20.83 23.16
CA ILE A 73 7.44 -21.53 23.84
C ILE A 73 7.41 -21.10 25.30
N LYS A 74 6.92 -21.99 26.16
CA LYS A 74 6.92 -21.77 27.60
C LYS A 74 8.34 -22.03 28.08
N CYS A 75 9.08 -20.98 28.42
CA CYS A 75 10.31 -21.14 29.19
C CYS A 75 9.93 -21.61 30.60
N HIS A 76 10.66 -22.62 31.10
CA HIS A 76 10.53 -23.16 32.45
C HIS A 76 11.27 -22.25 33.44
#